data_AF-A0A8S3R841-F1
#
_entry.id   AF-A0A8S3R841-F1
#
_cell.length_a   1.000
_cell.length_b   1.000
_cell.length_c   1.000
_cell.angle_alpha   90.00
_cell.angle_beta   90.00
_cell.angle_gamma   90.00
#
_symmetry.space_group_name_H-M   'P 1'
#
loop_
_entity.id
_entity.type
_entity.pdbx_description
1 polymer ?
#
loop_
_entity_poly.entity_id
_entity_poly.type
_entity_poly.pdbx_seq_one_letter_code
_entity_poly.pdbx_strand_id
1 'polypeptide(L)'
;MRDDPEKSCHQTNDTLSVEEKQRFNKLASLCRKVKKSYCEKCRQNIDDLIKEDKRQQWSNVKQNMEALRDKVLSEAITSLQIINSRSSCVNILYTTSHLIPALAHVLLFQMGNIFKIENIYSTANIGKEKGFKMISEQFGNNCNVFVFGVGKDDEKLQKSLRWRFGK
;
A
#
# COMPACT_ATOMS: atom_id res chain seq x y z
N MET A 1 -26.71 39.46 35.38
CA MET A 1 -25.95 39.84 34.18
C MET A 1 -24.48 39.64 34.50
N ARG A 2 -23.88 38.61 33.92
CA ARG A 2 -22.43 38.39 33.91
C ARG A 2 -22.10 38.14 32.45
N ASP A 3 -21.35 39.04 31.86
CA ASP A 3 -21.00 39.07 30.44
C ASP A 3 -19.98 37.97 30.13
N ASP A 4 -20.30 37.14 29.13
CA ASP A 4 -19.38 36.21 28.48
C ASP A 4 -18.53 36.98 27.45
N PRO A 5 -17.19 36.92 27.47
CA PRO A 5 -16.40 37.36 26.34
C PRO A 5 -16.33 36.23 25.31
N GLU A 6 -16.95 36.49 24.16
CA GLU A 6 -16.99 35.65 22.98
C GLU A 6 -15.61 35.19 22.52
N LYS A 7 -15.58 33.91 22.15
CA LYS A 7 -14.49 33.24 21.43
C LYS A 7 -14.26 33.93 20.08
N SER A 8 -13.18 34.71 19.95
CA SER A 8 -12.59 34.96 18.64
C SER A 8 -11.81 33.72 18.19
N CYS A 9 -12.53 32.76 17.61
CA CYS A 9 -11.91 31.75 16.78
C CYS A 9 -11.47 32.45 15.50
N HIS A 10 -10.18 32.79 15.42
CA HIS A 10 -9.56 33.11 14.14
C HIS A 10 -9.70 31.89 13.23
N GLN A 11 -10.76 31.87 12.42
CA GLN A 11 -10.81 31.09 11.20
C GLN A 11 -9.76 31.69 10.27
N THR A 12 -8.56 31.13 10.27
CA THR A 12 -7.64 31.29 9.14
C THR A 12 -8.31 30.62 7.95
N ASN A 13 -9.05 31.41 7.18
CA ASN A 13 -9.48 31.06 5.83
C ASN A 13 -8.24 31.05 4.94
N ASP A 14 -7.42 30.00 5.05
CA ASP A 14 -6.31 29.72 4.16
C ASP A 14 -6.90 29.33 2.79
N THR A 15 -7.34 30.34 2.05
CA THR A 15 -7.78 30.17 0.67
C THR A 15 -6.52 29.91 -0.15
N LEU A 16 -6.28 28.64 -0.48
CA LEU A 16 -5.21 28.22 -1.40
C LEU A 16 -5.18 29.16 -2.62
N SER A 17 -3.98 29.66 -2.93
CA SER A 17 -3.75 30.52 -4.08
C SER A 17 -4.15 29.80 -5.38
N VAL A 18 -4.40 30.59 -6.44
CA VAL A 18 -4.74 30.04 -7.76
C VAL A 18 -3.65 29.07 -8.24
N GLU A 19 -2.38 29.38 -8.01
CA GLU A 19 -1.25 28.52 -8.38
C GLU A 19 -1.24 27.20 -7.59
N GLU A 20 -1.48 27.24 -6.28
CA GLU A 20 -1.54 26.03 -5.45
C GLU A 20 -2.70 25.13 -5.86
N LYS A 21 -3.88 25.71 -6.15
CA LYS A 21 -5.02 24.98 -6.71
C LYS A 21 -4.67 24.30 -8.04
N GLN A 22 -3.97 25.00 -8.93
CA GLN A 22 -3.50 24.41 -10.19
C GLN A 22 -2.51 23.26 -9.97
N ARG A 23 -1.56 23.40 -9.05
CA ARG A 23 -0.61 22.33 -8.69
C ARG A 23 -1.32 21.12 -8.10
N PHE A 24 -2.27 21.34 -7.19
CA PHE A 24 -3.06 20.28 -6.56
C PHE A 24 -3.90 19.51 -7.58
N ASN A 25 -4.53 20.21 -8.53
CA ASN A 25 -5.29 19.58 -9.61
C ASN A 25 -4.40 18.74 -10.55
N LYS A 26 -3.19 19.22 -10.87
CA LYS A 26 -2.20 18.45 -11.64
C LYS A 26 -1.79 17.18 -10.89
N LEU A 27 -1.51 17.29 -9.60
CA LEU A 27 -1.17 16.14 -8.74
C LEU A 27 -2.31 15.13 -8.65
N ALA A 28 -3.54 15.57 -8.38
CA ALA A 28 -4.71 14.71 -8.32
C ALA A 28 -4.99 14.00 -9.66
N SER A 29 -4.75 14.68 -10.78
CA SER A 29 -4.82 14.08 -12.12
C SER A 29 -3.77 12.97 -12.29
N LEU A 30 -2.53 13.21 -11.86
CA LEU A 30 -1.46 12.21 -11.89
C LEU A 30 -1.81 10.99 -11.04
N CYS A 31 -2.28 11.18 -9.80
CA CYS A 31 -2.71 10.08 -8.93
C CYS A 31 -3.83 9.25 -9.56
N ARG A 32 -4.81 9.90 -10.21
CA ARG A 32 -5.88 9.21 -10.95
C ARG A 32 -5.35 8.39 -12.13
N LYS A 33 -4.39 8.93 -12.88
CA LYS A 33 -3.73 8.20 -13.99
C LYS A 33 -2.96 6.98 -13.49
N VAL A 34 -2.21 7.12 -12.40
CA VAL A 34 -1.49 6.01 -11.75
C VAL A 34 -2.48 4.93 -11.30
N LYS A 35 -3.55 5.33 -10.60
CA LYS A 35 -4.60 4.41 -10.17
C LYS A 35 -5.22 3.65 -11.34
N LYS A 36 -5.62 4.36 -12.39
CA LYS A 36 -6.17 3.76 -13.60
C LYS A 36 -5.20 2.76 -14.24
N SER A 37 -3.95 3.16 -14.47
CA SER A 37 -2.94 2.29 -15.06
C SER A 37 -2.67 1.05 -14.22
N TYR A 38 -2.68 1.16 -12.89
CA TYR A 38 -2.48 0.01 -12.01
C TYR A 38 -3.67 -0.95 -12.12
N CYS A 39 -4.90 -0.44 -12.03
CA CYS A 39 -6.12 -1.26 -12.13
C CYS A 39 -6.25 -1.97 -13.49
N GLU A 40 -5.80 -1.35 -14.58
CA GLU A 40 -5.79 -1.97 -15.91
C GLU A 40 -4.73 -3.09 -16.01
N LYS A 41 -3.56 -2.87 -15.42
CA LYS A 41 -2.41 -3.78 -15.50
C LYS A 41 -2.43 -4.91 -14.47
N CYS A 42 -3.19 -4.77 -13.39
CA CYS A 42 -3.13 -5.70 -12.26
C CYS A 42 -3.62 -7.12 -12.57
N ARG A 43 -4.29 -7.31 -13.71
CA ARG A 43 -4.76 -8.61 -14.22
C ARG A 43 -3.99 -9.08 -15.46
N GLN A 44 -3.05 -8.30 -15.97
CA GLN A 44 -2.28 -8.64 -17.15
C GLN A 44 -1.16 -9.61 -16.81
N ASN A 45 -0.73 -10.39 -17.81
CA ASN A 45 0.47 -11.18 -17.66
C ASN A 45 1.67 -10.22 -17.56
N ILE A 46 2.65 -10.60 -16.75
CA ILE A 46 3.90 -9.85 -16.62
C ILE A 46 4.59 -9.66 -17.97
N ASP A 47 4.45 -10.63 -18.85
CA ASP A 47 5.01 -10.57 -20.19
C ASP A 47 4.48 -9.33 -20.92
N ASP A 48 3.18 -9.02 -20.86
CA ASP A 48 2.59 -7.83 -21.50
C ASP A 48 3.12 -6.50 -20.96
N LEU A 49 3.68 -6.50 -19.75
CA LEU A 49 4.26 -5.31 -19.11
C LEU A 49 5.74 -5.12 -19.47
N ILE A 50 6.40 -6.18 -19.94
CA ILE A 50 7.83 -6.19 -20.24
C ILE A 50 8.02 -6.18 -21.76
N LYS A 51 8.99 -5.39 -22.20
CA LYS A 51 9.36 -5.37 -23.63
C LYS A 51 9.83 -6.75 -24.05
N GLU A 52 9.46 -7.18 -25.25
CA GLU A 52 9.72 -8.53 -25.77
C GLU A 52 11.19 -8.94 -25.66
N ASP A 53 12.12 -8.03 -25.96
CA ASP A 53 13.57 -8.21 -25.87
C ASP A 53 14.09 -8.45 -24.44
N LYS A 54 13.29 -8.16 -23.42
CA LYS A 54 13.64 -8.30 -21.99
C LYS A 54 12.93 -9.44 -21.28
N ARG A 55 11.97 -10.11 -21.92
CA ARG A 55 11.15 -11.17 -21.28
C ARG A 55 12.00 -12.35 -20.81
N GLN A 56 12.92 -12.82 -21.65
CA GLN A 56 13.82 -13.93 -21.26
C GLN A 56 14.75 -13.54 -20.09
N GLN A 57 15.30 -12.31 -20.12
CA GLN A 57 16.15 -11.81 -19.04
C GLN A 57 15.38 -11.74 -17.72
N TRP A 58 14.14 -11.24 -17.75
CA TRP A 58 13.27 -11.20 -16.59
C TRP A 58 12.93 -12.59 -16.06
N SER A 59 12.58 -13.54 -16.94
CA SER A 59 12.30 -14.93 -16.57
C SER A 59 13.49 -15.55 -15.83
N ASN A 60 14.71 -15.37 -16.34
CA ASN A 60 15.92 -15.87 -15.71
C ASN A 60 16.15 -15.24 -14.32
N VAL A 61 15.97 -13.92 -14.18
CA VAL A 61 16.10 -13.24 -12.88
C VAL A 61 15.08 -13.77 -11.88
N LYS A 62 13.82 -13.95 -12.30
CA LYS A 62 12.75 -14.49 -11.44
C LYS A 62 13.07 -15.90 -10.97
N GLN A 63 13.50 -16.79 -11.88
CA GLN A 63 13.90 -18.16 -11.54
C GLN A 63 15.07 -18.19 -10.56
N ASN A 64 16.09 -17.36 -10.79
CA ASN A 64 17.24 -17.25 -9.89
C ASN A 64 16.83 -16.74 -8.50
N MET A 65 15.94 -15.75 -8.42
CA MET A 65 15.42 -15.25 -7.14
C MET A 65 14.63 -16.33 -6.37
N GLU A 66 13.80 -17.10 -7.06
CA GLU A 66 13.05 -18.22 -6.46
C GLU A 66 14.00 -19.32 -5.96
N ALA A 67 15.02 -19.67 -6.75
CA ALA A 67 16.01 -20.68 -6.39
C ALA A 67 16.87 -20.25 -5.19
N LEU A 68 17.30 -18.98 -5.14
CA LEU A 68 18.08 -18.43 -4.03
C LEU A 68 17.28 -18.29 -2.72
N ARG A 69 15.95 -18.29 -2.80
CA ARG A 69 15.05 -18.12 -1.66
C ARG A 69 14.21 -19.35 -1.39
N ASP A 70 14.65 -20.53 -1.82
CA ASP A 70 13.98 -21.82 -1.59
C ASP A 70 12.46 -21.77 -1.86
N LYS A 71 12.03 -21.09 -2.94
CA LYS A 71 10.62 -20.93 -3.34
C LYS A 71 9.70 -20.19 -2.36
N VAL A 72 10.25 -19.49 -1.36
CA VAL A 72 9.47 -18.71 -0.38
C VAL A 72 8.53 -17.70 -1.05
N LEU A 73 8.93 -17.11 -2.18
CA LEU A 73 8.09 -16.16 -2.92
C LEU A 73 6.85 -16.86 -3.53
N SER A 74 7.02 -18.00 -4.18
CA SER A 74 5.91 -18.81 -4.70
C SER A 74 4.94 -19.28 -3.60
N GLU A 75 5.47 -19.69 -2.45
CA GLU A 75 4.68 -20.11 -1.29
C GLU A 75 3.91 -18.94 -0.66
N ALA A 76 4.54 -17.77 -0.54
CA ALA A 76 3.90 -16.55 -0.05
C ALA A 76 2.75 -16.12 -0.97
N ILE A 77 2.96 -16.15 -2.30
CA ILE A 77 1.92 -15.84 -3.28
C ILE A 77 0.75 -16.82 -3.15
N THR A 78 1.03 -18.12 -3.02
CA THR A 78 -0.01 -19.15 -2.83
C THR A 78 -0.84 -18.88 -1.56
N SER A 79 -0.17 -18.57 -0.45
CA SER A 79 -0.83 -18.24 0.81
C SER A 79 -1.71 -16.99 0.69
N LEU A 80 -1.18 -15.94 0.04
CA LEU A 80 -1.93 -14.71 -0.23
C LEU A 80 -3.16 -14.96 -1.11
N GLN A 81 -3.08 -15.85 -2.11
CA GLN A 81 -4.21 -16.23 -2.96
C GLN A 81 -5.29 -16.97 -2.17
N ILE A 82 -4.92 -17.87 -1.25
CA ILE A 82 -5.85 -18.56 -0.35
C ILE A 82 -6.56 -17.55 0.55
N ILE A 83 -5.86 -16.54 1.07
CA ILE A 83 -6.47 -15.46 1.86
C ILE A 83 -7.42 -14.63 0.97
N ASN A 84 -7.00 -14.32 -0.25
CA ASN A 84 -7.78 -13.50 -1.21
C ASN A 84 -9.08 -14.17 -1.65
N SER A 85 -9.18 -15.50 -1.62
CA SER A 85 -10.39 -16.23 -1.98
C SER A 85 -11.46 -16.23 -0.88
N ARG A 86 -11.11 -15.85 0.35
CA ARG A 86 -12.01 -15.80 1.51
C ARG A 86 -12.71 -14.44 1.57
N SER A 87 -14.04 -14.43 1.54
CA SER A 87 -14.84 -13.20 1.57
C SER A 87 -14.69 -12.35 2.83
N SER A 88 -14.28 -12.96 3.96
CA SER A 88 -14.07 -12.29 5.25
C SER A 88 -12.63 -11.81 5.46
N CYS A 89 -11.75 -11.93 4.47
CA CYS A 89 -10.34 -11.61 4.59
C CYS A 89 -9.92 -10.55 3.56
N VAL A 90 -8.94 -9.73 3.94
CA VAL A 90 -8.39 -8.68 3.08
C VAL A 90 -6.88 -8.71 3.18
N ASN A 91 -6.21 -8.79 2.04
CA ASN A 91 -4.77 -8.61 1.96
C ASN A 91 -4.44 -7.11 1.90
N ILE A 92 -3.51 -6.68 2.76
CA ILE A 92 -3.00 -5.31 2.83
C ILE A 92 -1.49 -5.36 2.63
N LEU A 93 -0.98 -4.57 1.70
CA LEU A 93 0.45 -4.37 1.55
C LEU A 93 0.85 -3.10 2.27
N TYR A 94 1.78 -3.25 3.21
CA TYR A 94 2.33 -2.16 3.99
C TYR A 94 3.83 -2.08 3.77
N THR A 95 4.34 -0.95 3.29
CA THR A 95 5.74 -0.82 2.85
C THR A 95 6.36 0.54 3.17
N THR A 96 7.67 0.54 3.42
CA THR A 96 8.48 1.75 3.56
C THR A 96 8.98 2.31 2.22
N SER A 97 8.76 1.59 1.12
CA SER A 97 9.09 2.05 -0.23
C SER A 97 8.14 3.16 -0.69
N HIS A 98 8.61 4.04 -1.58
CA HIS A 98 7.72 5.00 -2.24
C HIS A 98 6.61 4.27 -3.02
N LEU A 99 5.43 4.89 -3.09
CA LEU A 99 4.24 4.27 -3.66
C LEU A 99 4.42 3.79 -5.11
N ILE A 100 5.00 4.60 -5.99
CA ILE A 100 5.14 4.23 -7.42
C ILE A 100 6.04 2.99 -7.60
N PRO A 101 7.26 2.92 -7.04
CA PRO A 101 8.06 1.70 -7.04
C PRO A 101 7.35 0.50 -6.39
N ALA A 102 6.62 0.70 -5.29
CA ALA A 102 5.87 -0.38 -4.64
C ALA A 102 4.78 -0.97 -5.55
N LEU A 103 4.02 -0.13 -6.25
CA LEU A 103 3.03 -0.56 -7.24
C LEU A 103 3.69 -1.34 -8.38
N ALA A 104 4.85 -0.87 -8.86
CA ALA A 104 5.61 -1.59 -9.89
C ALA A 104 6.05 -2.97 -9.40
N HIS A 105 6.60 -3.09 -8.19
CA HIS A 105 6.95 -4.39 -7.60
C HIS A 105 5.76 -5.35 -7.53
N VAL A 106 4.60 -4.87 -7.08
CA VAL A 106 3.38 -5.70 -7.02
C VAL A 106 2.98 -6.24 -8.39
N LEU A 107 3.07 -5.42 -9.43
CA LEU A 107 2.79 -5.86 -10.81
C LEU A 107 3.85 -6.84 -11.32
N LEU A 108 5.14 -6.55 -11.10
CA LEU A 108 6.25 -7.37 -11.56
C LEU A 108 6.18 -8.81 -11.00
N PHE A 109 5.83 -8.94 -9.73
CA PHE A 109 5.69 -10.23 -9.06
C PHE A 109 4.30 -10.87 -9.21
N GLN A 110 3.45 -10.36 -10.11
CA GLN A 110 2.12 -10.89 -10.40
C GLN A 110 1.19 -10.96 -9.16
N MET A 111 1.32 -9.98 -8.26
CA MET A 111 0.48 -9.85 -7.06
C MET A 111 -0.63 -8.78 -7.22
N GLY A 112 -0.80 -8.24 -8.43
CA GLY A 112 -1.77 -7.16 -8.70
C GLY A 112 -3.24 -7.58 -8.48
N ASN A 113 -3.55 -8.85 -8.67
CA ASN A 113 -4.87 -9.42 -8.41
C ASN A 113 -5.13 -9.71 -6.91
N ILE A 114 -4.09 -9.69 -6.08
CA ILE A 114 -4.14 -9.94 -4.63
C ILE A 114 -4.28 -8.61 -3.88
N PHE A 115 -3.49 -7.60 -4.25
CA PHE A 115 -3.49 -6.31 -3.56
C PHE A 115 -4.24 -5.26 -4.37
N LYS A 116 -5.45 -4.90 -3.92
CA LYS A 116 -6.14 -3.73 -4.47
C LYS A 116 -5.33 -2.48 -4.17
N ILE A 117 -5.35 -1.49 -5.06
CA ILE A 117 -4.54 -0.27 -4.89
C ILE A 117 -4.90 0.50 -3.61
N GLU A 118 -6.16 0.50 -3.20
CA GLU A 118 -6.62 1.07 -1.92
C GLU A 118 -6.07 0.36 -0.68
N ASN A 119 -5.51 -0.85 -0.84
CA ASN A 119 -4.94 -1.65 0.24
C ASN A 119 -3.40 -1.64 0.20
N ILE A 120 -2.78 -0.72 -0.55
CA ILE A 120 -1.32 -0.56 -0.62
C ILE A 120 -0.93 0.75 0.06
N TYR A 121 -0.27 0.65 1.21
CA TYR A 121 0.12 1.78 2.04
C TYR A 121 1.64 1.96 2.01
N SER A 122 2.09 3.12 1.52
CA SER A 122 3.49 3.52 1.51
C SER A 122 3.76 4.50 2.65
N THR A 123 4.68 4.14 3.54
CA THR A 123 5.07 4.98 4.68
C THR A 123 6.37 5.74 4.50
N ALA A 124 6.94 5.75 3.28
CA ALA A 124 8.23 6.37 2.97
C ALA A 124 8.40 7.79 3.55
N ASN A 125 7.33 8.60 3.55
CA ASN A 125 7.37 10.00 3.96
C ASN A 125 6.58 10.32 5.24
N ILE A 126 5.82 9.36 5.78
CA ILE A 126 4.91 9.59 6.92
C ILE A 126 5.30 8.80 8.17
N GLY A 127 6.23 7.85 8.05
CA GLY A 127 6.62 6.96 9.14
C GLY A 127 5.58 5.86 9.40
N LYS A 128 6.02 4.82 10.10
CA LYS A 128 5.22 3.60 10.23
C LYS A 128 3.92 3.82 11.01
N GLU A 129 4.02 4.46 12.18
CA GLU A 129 2.88 4.71 13.07
C GLU A 129 1.68 5.37 12.39
N LYS A 130 1.92 6.41 11.57
CA LYS A 130 0.85 7.07 10.81
C LYS A 130 0.18 6.13 9.82
N GLY A 131 0.94 5.30 9.12
CA GLY A 131 0.39 4.32 8.19
C GLY A 131 -0.49 3.27 8.89
N PHE A 132 -0.11 2.83 10.09
CA PHE A 132 -0.95 1.91 10.88
C PHE A 132 -2.25 2.58 11.33
N LYS A 133 -2.20 3.84 11.75
CA LYS A 133 -3.41 4.60 12.11
C LYS A 133 -4.38 4.68 10.94
N MET A 134 -3.89 4.93 9.72
CA MET A 134 -4.73 4.96 8.51
C MET A 134 -5.42 3.62 8.25
N ILE A 135 -4.73 2.50 8.45
CA ILE A 135 -5.33 1.15 8.32
C ILE A 135 -6.41 0.95 9.39
N SER A 136 -6.13 1.32 10.63
CA SER A 136 -7.10 1.22 11.74
C SER A 136 -8.34 2.07 11.51
N GLU A 137 -8.19 3.28 10.96
CA GLU A 137 -9.29 4.18 10.60
C GLU A 137 -10.13 3.62 9.45
N GLN A 138 -9.51 2.91 8.50
CA GLN A 138 -10.21 2.36 7.35
C GLN A 138 -10.98 1.06 7.65
N PHE A 139 -10.38 0.14 8.43
CA PHE A 139 -10.96 -1.18 8.70
C PHE A 139 -11.65 -1.27 10.07
N GLY A 140 -11.49 -0.26 10.92
CA GLY A 140 -12.02 -0.23 12.28
C GLY A 140 -11.31 -1.21 13.22
N ASN A 141 -11.75 -1.22 14.48
CA ASN A 141 -11.12 -2.01 15.55
C ASN A 141 -11.77 -3.40 15.75
N ASN A 142 -12.85 -3.69 15.02
CA ASN A 142 -13.60 -4.95 15.13
C ASN A 142 -13.13 -5.99 14.09
N CYS A 143 -11.83 -6.04 13.80
CA CYS A 143 -11.24 -7.01 12.89
C CYS A 143 -10.01 -7.67 13.51
N ASN A 144 -9.79 -8.94 13.17
CA ASN A 144 -8.56 -9.64 13.54
C ASN A 144 -7.48 -9.28 12.54
N VAL A 145 -6.50 -8.49 12.96
CA VAL A 145 -5.37 -8.11 12.11
C VAL A 145 -4.19 -9.04 12.36
N PHE A 146 -3.66 -9.60 11.28
CA PHE A 146 -2.45 -10.41 11.27
C PHE A 146 -1.37 -9.65 10.51
N VAL A 147 -0.26 -9.38 11.19
CA VAL A 147 0.89 -8.69 10.60
C VAL A 147 1.95 -9.73 10.25
N PHE A 148 2.43 -9.67 9.00
CA PHE A 148 3.54 -10.48 8.50
C PHE A 148 4.65 -9.53 8.06
N GLY A 149 5.81 -9.62 8.69
CA GLY A 149 6.91 -8.70 8.47
C GLY A 149 8.20 -9.12 9.18
N VAL A 150 9.34 -8.67 8.67
CA VAL A 150 10.67 -9.10 9.16
C VAL A 150 11.30 -8.05 10.09
N GLY A 151 10.70 -6.86 10.24
CA GLY A 151 11.29 -5.75 10.99
C GLY A 151 11.03 -5.78 12.49
N LYS A 152 12.07 -5.54 13.31
CA LYS A 152 11.93 -5.35 14.77
C LYS A 152 10.95 -4.24 15.16
N ASP A 153 10.83 -3.22 14.31
CA ASP A 153 9.89 -2.11 14.51
C ASP A 153 8.43 -2.54 14.29
N ASP A 154 8.20 -3.53 13.42
CA ASP A 154 6.86 -4.06 13.15
C ASP A 154 6.34 -4.80 14.39
N GLU A 155 7.21 -5.57 15.05
CA GLU A 155 6.88 -6.28 16.29
C GLU A 155 6.53 -5.34 17.46
N LYS A 156 7.29 -4.25 17.62
CA LYS A 156 7.04 -3.26 18.70
C LYS A 156 5.72 -2.53 18.52
N LEU A 157 5.46 -2.04 17.31
CA LEU A 157 4.27 -1.26 16.99
C LEU A 157 3.00 -2.12 17.01
N GLN A 158 3.13 -3.39 16.66
CA GLN A 158 2.01 -4.33 16.75
C GLN A 158 1.64 -4.65 18.21
N LYS A 159 2.62 -4.79 19.12
CA LYS A 159 2.36 -5.02 20.56
C LYS A 159 1.55 -3.88 21.17
N SER A 160 1.80 -2.63 20.77
CA SER A 160 1.01 -1.49 21.25
C SER A 160 -0.42 -1.47 20.69
N LEU A 161 -0.64 -2.07 19.51
CA LEU A 161 -1.95 -2.13 18.83
C LEU A 161 -2.79 -3.38 19.14
N ARG A 162 -2.26 -4.35 19.91
CA ARG A 162 -2.90 -5.65 20.23
C ARG A 162 -3.28 -6.51 19.01
N TRP A 163 -2.60 -6.33 17.88
CA TRP A 163 -2.80 -7.17 16.68
C TRP A 163 -2.06 -8.51 16.85
N ARG A 164 -2.41 -9.56 16.09
CA ARG A 164 -1.76 -10.89 16.20
C ARG A 164 -0.58 -11.00 15.21
N PHE A 165 0.52 -11.65 15.62
CA PHE A 165 1.74 -11.81 14.79
C PHE A 165 1.84 -13.22 14.23
N GLY A 166 2.14 -13.35 12.95
CA GLY A 166 2.67 -14.58 12.35
C GLY A 166 4.10 -14.34 11.89
N LYS A 167 5.03 -15.24 12.23
CA LYS A 167 6.37 -15.29 11.62
C LYS A 167 6.33 -16.14 10.37
#